data_AF-A0A2G9WYU8-F1
#
_entry.id   AF-A0A2G9WYU8-F1
#
_cell.length_a   1.000
_cell.length_b   1.000
_cell.length_c   1.000
_cell.angle_alpha   90.00
_cell.angle_beta   90.00
_cell.angle_gamma   90.00
#
_symmetry.space_group_name_H-M   'P 1'
#
loop_
_entity.id
_entity.type
_entity.pdbx_description
1 polymer ?
#
loop_
_entity_poly.entity_id
_entity_poly.type
_entity_poly.pdbx_seq_one_letter_code
_entity_poly.pdbx_strand_id
1 'polypeptide(L)'
;MIADDLLQQAKDLLKADSRRPRQTSLRRAVSASYYALFHEVCRLSADALVGAGRYGSPAWVRVYRALQHNQAAKRCKQVAARNLHPTANSIGAVFPALQFERHTADYDPTGFAKGREEVERLISDAETAVADLRAMPMDVRLELSTCLLFDDRR
;
A
#
# COMPACT_ATOMS: atom_id res chain seq x y z
N MET A 1 -10.21 10.75 1.16
CA MET A 1 -9.46 9.90 2.13
C MET A 1 -8.11 9.69 1.49
N ILE A 2 -6.98 9.87 2.19
CA ILE A 2 -5.65 9.97 1.55
C ILE A 2 -5.39 8.86 0.50
N ALA A 3 -5.77 7.61 0.78
CA ALA A 3 -5.62 6.52 -0.17
C ALA A 3 -6.42 6.73 -1.47
N ASP A 4 -7.69 7.11 -1.38
CA ASP A 4 -8.55 7.38 -2.56
C ASP A 4 -8.04 8.58 -3.36
N ASP A 5 -7.59 9.63 -2.66
CA ASP A 5 -7.06 10.85 -3.28
C ASP A 5 -5.77 10.55 -4.07
N LEU A 6 -4.92 9.67 -3.54
CA LEU A 6 -3.70 9.19 -4.21
C LEU A 6 -3.99 8.26 -5.40
N LEU A 7 -4.96 7.35 -5.29
CA LEU A 7 -5.38 6.50 -6.41
C LEU A 7 -5.97 7.35 -7.54
N GLN A 8 -6.81 8.32 -7.21
CA GLN A 8 -7.35 9.26 -8.19
C GLN A 8 -6.24 10.06 -8.86
N GLN A 9 -5.29 10.60 -8.08
CA GLN A 9 -4.13 11.30 -8.62
C GLN A 9 -3.31 10.41 -9.58
N ALA A 10 -3.09 9.14 -9.23
CA ALA A 10 -2.38 8.20 -10.10
C ALA A 10 -3.08 8.03 -11.46
N LYS A 11 -4.42 7.93 -11.46
CA LYS A 11 -5.24 7.85 -12.68
C LYS A 11 -5.18 9.14 -13.50
N ASP A 12 -5.22 10.29 -12.85
CA ASP A 12 -5.17 11.59 -13.52
C ASP A 12 -3.81 11.79 -14.19
N LEU A 13 -2.72 11.37 -13.54
CA LEU A 13 -1.36 11.41 -14.11
C LEU A 13 -1.23 10.54 -15.37
N LEU A 14 -1.96 9.42 -15.47
CA LEU A 14 -2.02 8.61 -16.69
C LEU A 14 -2.82 9.26 -17.82
N LYS A 15 -3.74 10.17 -17.50
CA LYS A 15 -4.61 10.86 -18.47
C LYS A 15 -4.12 12.25 -18.85
N ALA A 16 -3.13 12.79 -18.14
CA ALA A 16 -2.62 14.14 -18.30
C ALA A 16 -2.09 14.45 -19.71
N ASP A 17 -1.62 13.44 -20.45
CA ASP A 17 -1.22 13.56 -21.86
C ASP A 17 -2.05 12.60 -22.71
N SER A 18 -2.78 13.16 -23.68
CA SER A 18 -3.74 12.41 -24.50
C SER A 18 -3.09 11.41 -25.46
N ARG A 19 -1.79 11.56 -25.78
CA ARG A 19 -1.07 10.61 -26.65
C ARG A 19 -0.21 9.66 -25.86
N ARG A 20 0.73 10.19 -25.08
CA ARG A 20 1.70 9.38 -24.34
C ARG A 20 2.07 10.07 -23.03
N PRO A 21 1.74 9.48 -21.88
CA PRO A 21 2.14 10.04 -20.59
C PRO A 21 3.65 10.23 -20.51
N ARG A 22 4.07 11.38 -19.96
CA ARG A 22 5.48 11.65 -19.68
C ARG A 22 6.02 10.61 -18.69
N GLN A 23 7.29 10.28 -18.82
CA GLN A 23 7.96 9.36 -17.88
C GLN A 23 7.86 9.83 -16.42
N THR A 24 7.88 11.15 -16.19
CA THR A 24 7.66 11.73 -14.86
C THR A 24 6.26 11.44 -14.33
N SER A 25 5.22 11.56 -15.17
CA SER A 25 3.84 11.22 -14.78
C SER A 25 3.68 9.74 -14.47
N LEU A 26 4.27 8.86 -15.29
CA LEU A 26 4.26 7.41 -15.06
C LEU A 26 4.93 7.05 -13.73
N ARG A 27 6.14 7.58 -13.46
CA ARG A 27 6.86 7.36 -12.19
C ARG A 27 6.05 7.87 -10.99
N ARG A 28 5.44 9.06 -11.11
CA ARG A 28 4.61 9.62 -10.04
C ARG A 28 3.32 8.83 -9.82
N ALA A 29 2.70 8.28 -10.86
CA ALA A 29 1.54 7.42 -10.74
C ALA A 29 1.87 6.12 -9.98
N VAL A 30 3.02 5.48 -10.26
CA VAL A 30 3.49 4.33 -9.47
C VAL A 30 3.71 4.71 -8.01
N SER A 31 4.37 5.85 -7.77
CA SER A 31 4.62 6.31 -6.40
C SER A 31 3.32 6.55 -5.63
N ALA A 32 2.36 7.26 -6.23
CA ALA A 32 1.05 7.51 -5.65
C ALA A 32 0.27 6.21 -5.37
N SER A 33 0.31 5.24 -6.29
CA SER A 33 -0.36 3.93 -6.12
C SER A 33 0.19 3.17 -4.91
N TYR A 34 1.51 3.13 -4.75
CA TYR A 34 2.12 2.53 -3.57
C TYR A 34 1.72 3.26 -2.28
N TYR A 35 1.80 4.59 -2.27
CA TYR A 35 1.46 5.36 -1.07
C TYR A 35 -0.01 5.22 -0.69
N ALA A 36 -0.92 5.06 -1.66
CA ALA A 36 -2.31 4.77 -1.37
C ALA A 36 -2.47 3.48 -0.55
N LEU A 37 -1.86 2.38 -1.02
CA LEU A 37 -1.86 1.12 -0.30
C LEU A 37 -1.18 1.24 1.08
N PHE A 38 -0.03 1.92 1.15
CA PHE A 38 0.67 2.14 2.41
C PHE A 38 -0.21 2.88 3.44
N HIS A 39 -0.83 3.98 3.04
CA HIS A 39 -1.70 4.77 3.91
C HIS A 39 -2.95 3.99 4.34
N GLU A 40 -3.50 3.12 3.49
CA GLU A 40 -4.61 2.24 3.86
C GLU A 40 -4.17 1.23 4.93
N VAL A 41 -3.00 0.59 4.79
CA VAL A 41 -2.46 -0.33 5.81
C VAL A 41 -2.21 0.39 7.14
N CYS A 42 -1.64 1.60 7.11
CA CYS A 42 -1.46 2.44 8.30
C CYS A 42 -2.79 2.77 8.99
N ARG A 43 -3.80 3.17 8.22
CA ARG A 43 -5.14 3.45 8.75
C ARG A 43 -5.75 2.20 9.36
N LEU A 44 -5.78 1.11 8.61
CA LEU A 44 -6.34 -0.17 9.04
C LEU A 44 -5.70 -0.62 10.35
N SER A 45 -4.38 -0.46 10.50
CA SER A 45 -3.67 -0.81 11.73
C SER A 45 -4.07 0.06 12.91
N ALA A 46 -4.18 1.38 12.71
CA ALA A 46 -4.63 2.30 13.75
C ALA A 46 -6.09 2.07 14.16
N ASP A 47 -6.96 1.86 13.17
CA ASP A 47 -8.38 1.57 13.38
C ASP A 47 -8.57 0.23 14.10
N ALA A 48 -7.80 -0.80 13.75
CA ALA A 48 -7.88 -2.12 14.39
C ALA A 48 -7.36 -2.14 15.83
N LEU A 49 -6.22 -1.50 16.09
CA LEU A 49 -5.55 -1.57 17.40
C LEU A 49 -6.06 -0.53 18.41
N VAL A 50 -6.52 0.62 17.94
CA VAL A 50 -6.94 1.74 18.81
C VAL A 50 -8.43 2.00 18.73
N GLY A 51 -9.04 1.73 17.57
CA GLY A 51 -10.45 1.97 17.28
C GLY A 51 -10.67 3.16 16.35
N ALA A 52 -11.49 2.96 15.30
CA ALA A 52 -11.80 3.99 14.30
C ALA A 52 -12.46 5.26 14.90
N GLY A 53 -13.22 5.11 15.99
CA GLY A 53 -13.82 6.25 16.72
C GLY A 53 -12.80 7.15 17.44
N ARG A 54 -11.51 6.78 17.44
CA ARG A 54 -10.41 7.53 18.07
C ARG A 54 -9.49 8.17 17.04
N TYR A 55 -9.95 8.32 15.80
CA TYR A 55 -9.23 9.00 14.74
C TYR A 55 -8.65 10.34 15.22
N GLY A 56 -7.37 10.58 14.95
CA GLY A 56 -6.67 11.80 15.36
C GLY A 56 -6.23 11.86 16.82
N SER A 57 -6.65 10.92 17.69
CA SER A 57 -6.13 10.84 19.06
C SER A 57 -4.63 10.54 19.08
N PRO A 58 -3.87 10.92 20.13
CA PRO A 58 -2.43 10.66 20.20
C PRO A 58 -2.05 9.18 20.03
N ALA A 59 -2.86 8.26 20.57
CA ALA A 59 -2.64 6.83 20.42
C ALA A 59 -2.85 6.37 18.96
N TRP A 60 -3.94 6.82 18.33
CA TRP A 60 -4.25 6.48 16.93
C TRP A 60 -3.17 7.00 15.98
N VAL A 61 -2.74 8.27 16.15
CA VAL A 61 -1.68 8.88 15.34
C VAL A 61 -0.35 8.15 15.50
N ARG A 62 -0.03 7.70 16.73
CA ARG A 62 1.19 6.92 16.98
C ARG A 62 1.19 5.60 16.20
N VAL A 63 0.09 4.86 16.22
CA VAL A 63 -0.03 3.59 15.48
C VAL A 63 0.00 3.83 13.97
N TYR A 64 -0.74 4.83 13.48
CA TYR A 64 -0.77 5.20 12.06
C TYR A 64 0.64 5.50 11.52
N ARG A 65 1.50 6.12 12.31
CA ARG A 65 2.87 6.49 11.93
C ARG A 65 3.93 5.43 12.27
N ALA A 66 3.56 4.33 12.92
CA ALA A 66 4.51 3.35 13.41
C ALA A 66 5.08 2.44 12.31
N LEU A 67 4.32 2.20 11.24
CA LEU A 67 4.76 1.34 10.15
C LEU A 67 5.95 1.94 9.40
N GLN A 68 6.98 1.11 9.21
CA GLN A 68 8.16 1.43 8.41
C GLN A 68 8.09 0.63 7.11
N HIS A 69 8.26 1.29 5.96
CA HIS A 69 8.06 0.70 4.62
C HIS A 69 8.76 -0.66 4.43
N ASN A 70 10.07 -0.72 4.69
CA ASN A 70 10.87 -1.94 4.50
C ASN A 70 10.46 -3.05 5.47
N GLN A 71 10.16 -2.68 6.71
CA GLN A 71 9.77 -3.64 7.73
C GLN A 71 8.37 -4.19 7.46
N ALA A 72 7.44 -3.35 6.99
CA ALA A 72 6.11 -3.74 6.55
C ALA A 72 6.19 -4.71 5.37
N ALA A 73 7.00 -4.43 4.34
CA ALA A 73 7.15 -5.35 3.21
C ALA A 73 7.76 -6.71 3.60
N LYS A 74 8.74 -6.72 4.50
CA LYS A 74 9.30 -7.96 5.06
C LYS A 74 8.22 -8.77 5.80
N ARG A 75 7.42 -8.12 6.65
CA ARG A 75 6.37 -8.77 7.45
C ARG A 75 5.18 -9.22 6.59
N CYS A 76 4.80 -8.45 5.57
CA CYS A 76 3.84 -8.86 4.55
C CYS A 76 4.21 -10.20 3.90
N LYS A 77 5.48 -10.40 3.52
CA LYS A 77 5.96 -11.69 3.00
C LYS A 77 5.85 -12.83 4.02
N GLN A 78 6.11 -12.55 5.30
CA GLN A 78 5.97 -13.53 6.38
C GLN A 78 4.51 -13.91 6.62
N VAL A 79 3.59 -12.95 6.56
CA VAL A 79 2.14 -13.20 6.65
C VAL A 79 1.69 -14.14 5.53
N ALA A 80 2.09 -13.89 4.28
CA ALA A 80 1.78 -14.77 3.17
C ALA A 80 2.34 -16.19 3.38
N ALA A 81 3.57 -16.32 3.88
CA ALA A 81 4.19 -17.62 4.16
C ALA A 81 3.48 -18.38 5.31
N ARG A 82 2.90 -17.66 6.28
CA ARG A 82 2.11 -18.25 7.37
C ARG A 82 0.69 -18.64 6.96
N ASN A 83 0.26 -18.28 5.75
CA ASN A 83 -1.08 -18.55 5.23
C ASN A 83 -2.21 -18.06 6.16
N LEU A 84 -2.10 -16.81 6.66
CA LEU A 84 -3.00 -16.26 7.68
C LEU A 84 -4.46 -16.21 7.22
N HIS A 85 -4.70 -15.63 6.05
CA HIS A 85 -6.02 -15.46 5.44
C HIS A 85 -5.83 -15.16 3.95
N PRO A 86 -6.68 -15.64 3.03
CA PRO A 86 -6.51 -15.42 1.59
C PRO A 86 -6.23 -13.96 1.23
N THR A 87 -7.05 -13.03 1.72
CA THR A 87 -6.87 -11.59 1.50
C THR A 87 -5.56 -11.07 2.09
N ALA A 88 -5.18 -11.48 3.31
CA ALA A 88 -3.93 -11.05 3.94
C ALA A 88 -2.70 -11.58 3.18
N ASN A 89 -2.79 -12.79 2.63
CA ASN A 89 -1.74 -13.38 1.80
C ASN A 89 -1.57 -12.62 0.48
N SER A 90 -2.67 -12.22 -0.16
CA SER A 90 -2.64 -11.38 -1.37
C SER A 90 -1.96 -10.04 -1.11
N ILE A 91 -2.27 -9.39 0.02
CA ILE A 91 -1.56 -8.16 0.46
C ILE A 91 -0.07 -8.45 0.69
N GLY A 92 0.25 -9.63 1.22
CA GLY A 92 1.60 -10.13 1.39
C GLY A 92 2.44 -10.18 0.11
N ALA A 93 1.80 -10.35 -1.05
CA ALA A 93 2.42 -10.33 -2.37
C ALA A 93 2.40 -8.93 -3.02
N VAL A 94 1.25 -8.25 -3.00
CA VAL A 94 1.05 -6.96 -3.69
C VAL A 94 1.86 -5.84 -3.05
N PHE A 95 1.88 -5.76 -1.71
CA PHE A 95 2.58 -4.69 -1.00
C PHE A 95 4.10 -4.63 -1.32
N PRO A 96 4.88 -5.72 -1.18
CA PRO A 96 6.30 -5.67 -1.52
C PRO A 96 6.56 -5.45 -3.01
N ALA A 97 5.68 -5.93 -3.90
CA ALA A 97 5.79 -5.68 -5.34
C ALA A 97 5.63 -4.18 -5.65
N LEU A 98 4.58 -3.53 -5.16
CA LEU A 98 4.39 -2.08 -5.33
C LEU A 98 5.50 -1.26 -4.66
N GLN A 99 6.02 -1.70 -3.51
CA GLN A 99 7.15 -1.01 -2.88
C GLN A 99 8.40 -1.05 -3.77
N PHE A 100 8.69 -2.22 -4.35
CA PHE A 100 9.80 -2.39 -5.28
C PHE A 100 9.62 -1.47 -6.50
N GLU A 101 8.43 -1.47 -7.11
CA GLU A 101 8.16 -0.63 -8.27
C GLU A 101 8.24 0.87 -7.96
N ARG A 102 7.77 1.29 -6.79
CA ARG A 102 7.95 2.65 -6.28
C ARG A 102 9.42 2.99 -6.11
N HIS A 103 10.24 2.09 -5.57
CA HIS A 103 11.67 2.32 -5.42
C HIS A 103 12.36 2.52 -6.78
N THR A 104 12.05 1.67 -7.76
CA THR A 104 12.53 1.81 -9.14
C THR A 104 12.06 3.13 -9.76
N ALA A 105 10.78 3.46 -9.63
CA ALA A 105 10.19 4.69 -10.17
C ALA A 105 10.79 5.96 -9.55
N ASP A 106 11.13 5.95 -8.26
CA ASP A 106 11.61 7.13 -7.54
C ASP A 106 13.13 7.30 -7.59
N TYR A 107 13.90 6.21 -7.62
CA TYR A 107 15.35 6.26 -7.40
C TYR A 107 16.20 5.68 -8.53
N ASP A 108 15.67 4.89 -9.45
CA ASP A 108 16.49 4.31 -10.52
C ASP A 108 16.83 5.37 -11.60
N PRO A 109 18.12 5.77 -11.72
CA PRO A 109 18.56 6.76 -12.69
C PRO A 109 18.77 6.17 -14.09
N THR A 110 18.87 4.84 -14.22
CA THR A 110 19.18 4.15 -15.49
C THR A 110 17.99 4.04 -16.42
N GLY A 111 16.78 4.24 -15.90
CA GLY A 111 15.56 4.43 -16.67
C GLY A 111 14.41 3.55 -16.18
N PHE A 112 13.29 4.18 -15.82
CA PHE A 112 12.03 3.49 -15.56
C PHE A 112 11.43 3.05 -16.91
N ALA A 113 11.50 1.76 -17.19
CA ALA A 113 11.16 1.20 -18.51
C ALA A 113 9.66 1.00 -18.74
N LYS A 114 8.80 1.23 -17.74
CA LYS A 114 7.38 0.88 -17.86
C LYS A 114 6.59 1.84 -18.72
N GLY A 115 5.71 1.28 -19.53
CA GLY A 115 4.71 1.99 -20.31
C GLY A 115 3.41 2.26 -19.55
N ARG A 116 2.45 2.90 -20.24
CA ARG A 116 1.13 3.25 -19.70
C ARG A 116 0.38 2.02 -19.16
N GLU A 117 0.30 0.96 -19.94
CA GLU A 117 -0.45 -0.26 -19.59
C GLU A 117 0.10 -0.95 -18.34
N GLU A 118 1.43 -0.98 -18.18
CA GLU A 118 2.06 -1.56 -17.00
C GLU A 118 1.76 -0.72 -15.75
N VAL A 119 1.83 0.60 -15.86
CA VAL A 119 1.49 1.49 -14.74
C VAL A 119 0.00 1.42 -14.41
N GLU A 120 -0.86 1.28 -15.42
CA GLU A 120 -2.31 1.08 -15.22
C GLU A 120 -2.61 -0.21 -14.45
N ARG A 121 -1.88 -1.30 -14.74
CA ARG A 121 -1.96 -2.53 -13.94
C ARG A 121 -1.53 -2.31 -12.49
N LEU A 122 -0.43 -1.60 -12.24
CA LEU A 122 0.02 -1.30 -10.87
C LEU A 122 -0.99 -0.45 -10.10
N ILE A 123 -1.67 0.48 -10.76
CA ILE A 123 -2.78 1.23 -10.16
C ILE A 123 -3.91 0.27 -9.80
N SER A 124 -4.35 -0.56 -10.74
CA SER A 124 -5.43 -1.54 -10.53
C SER A 124 -5.12 -2.53 -9.39
N ASP A 125 -3.87 -2.97 -9.27
CA ASP A 125 -3.41 -3.83 -8.17
C ASP A 125 -3.53 -3.10 -6.82
N ALA A 126 -3.13 -1.83 -6.76
CA ALA A 126 -3.28 -1.01 -5.57
C ALA A 126 -4.76 -0.77 -5.20
N GLU A 127 -5.63 -0.52 -6.18
CA GLU A 127 -7.08 -0.35 -5.96
C GLU A 127 -7.71 -1.61 -5.38
N THR A 128 -7.41 -2.76 -5.99
CA THR A 128 -7.90 -4.06 -5.54
C THR A 128 -7.41 -4.34 -4.12
N ALA A 129 -6.12 -4.14 -3.85
CA ALA A 129 -5.56 -4.33 -2.52
C ALA A 129 -6.18 -3.40 -1.45
N VAL A 130 -6.45 -2.14 -1.79
CA VAL A 130 -7.14 -1.19 -0.90
C VAL A 130 -8.58 -1.64 -0.63
N ALA A 131 -9.31 -2.07 -1.66
CA ALA A 131 -10.68 -2.58 -1.50
C ALA A 131 -10.71 -3.86 -0.62
N ASP A 132 -9.77 -4.76 -0.86
CA ASP A 132 -9.58 -6.00 -0.11
C ASP A 132 -9.29 -5.75 1.38
N LEU A 133 -8.41 -4.80 1.69
CA LEU A 133 -8.15 -4.36 3.07
C LEU A 133 -9.40 -3.82 3.75
N ARG A 134 -10.22 -3.03 3.02
CA ARG A 134 -11.47 -2.45 3.53
C ARG A 134 -12.59 -3.46 3.71
N ALA A 135 -12.57 -4.56 2.96
CA ALA A 135 -13.52 -5.67 3.09
C ALA A 135 -13.09 -6.72 4.12
N MET A 136 -11.82 -6.71 4.53
CA MET A 136 -11.24 -7.71 5.43
C MET A 136 -12.01 -7.81 6.77
N PRO A 137 -12.27 -9.01 7.32
CA PRO A 137 -12.87 -9.16 8.65
C PRO A 137 -12.02 -8.52 9.76
N MET A 138 -12.64 -8.01 10.81
CA MET A 138 -11.95 -7.23 11.86
C MET A 138 -10.91 -8.04 12.63
N ASP A 139 -11.17 -9.31 12.91
CA ASP A 139 -10.23 -10.25 13.52
C ASP A 139 -8.98 -10.44 12.64
N VAL A 140 -9.16 -10.60 11.33
CA VAL A 140 -8.06 -10.69 10.36
C VAL A 140 -7.29 -9.38 10.27
N ARG A 141 -7.98 -8.22 10.30
CA ARG A 141 -7.32 -6.90 10.34
C ARG A 141 -6.44 -6.76 11.56
N LEU A 142 -6.96 -7.17 12.72
CA LEU A 142 -6.24 -7.10 13.99
C LEU A 142 -4.98 -7.97 13.92
N GLU A 143 -5.08 -9.22 13.46
CA GLU A 143 -3.94 -10.12 13.37
C GLU A 143 -2.92 -9.69 12.30
N LEU A 144 -3.37 -9.20 11.15
CA LEU A 144 -2.49 -8.59 10.16
C LEU A 144 -1.73 -7.41 10.79
N SER A 145 -2.44 -6.52 11.49
CA SER A 145 -1.86 -5.31 12.10
C SER A 145 -0.81 -5.66 13.16
N THR A 146 -1.06 -6.67 14.00
CA THR A 146 -0.09 -7.12 15.00
C THR A 146 1.14 -7.74 14.34
N CYS A 147 0.96 -8.57 13.31
CA CYS A 147 2.07 -9.14 12.53
C CYS A 147 2.91 -8.06 11.84
N LEU A 148 2.29 -6.97 11.37
CA LEU A 148 2.98 -5.88 10.68
C LEU A 148 3.71 -4.92 11.62
N LEU A 149 3.25 -4.76 12.87
CA LEU A 149 3.78 -3.78 13.82
C LEU A 149 4.69 -4.36 14.90
N PHE A 150 4.45 -5.58 15.34
CA PHE A 150 5.20 -6.20 16.43
C PHE A 150 6.09 -7.33 15.91
N ASP A 151 7.19 -7.59 16.62
CA ASP A 151 8.03 -8.75 16.34
C ASP A 151 7.37 -10.02 16.88
N ASP A 152 7.50 -11.12 16.14
CA ASP A 152 7.27 -12.47 16.69
C ASP A 152 8.35 -12.72 17.75
N ARG A 153 8.01 -12.46 19.01
CA ARG A 153 8.83 -12.91 20.15
C ARG A 153 8.42 -14.34 20.47
N ARG A 154 9.22 -15.29 19.99
CA ARG A 154 9.19 -16.69 20.45
C ARG A 154 10.23 -16.88 21.54
#